data_AF-A0AAE6IVH2-F1
#
_entry.id   AF-A0AAE6IVH2-F1
#
_cell.length_a   1.000
_cell.length_b   1.000
_cell.length_c   1.000
_cell.angle_alpha   90.00
_cell.angle_beta   90.00
_cell.angle_gamma   90.00
#
_symmetry.space_group_name_H-M   'P 1'
#
loop_
_entity.id
_entity.type
_entity.pdbx_description
1 polymer ?
#
loop_
_entity_poly.entity_id
_entity_poly.type
_entity_poly.pdbx_seq_one_letter_code
_entity_poly.pdbx_strand_id
1 'polypeptide(L)'
;MSEILLFDCVLKYLQDIKIIGEEIASGSRKDERSLWYTVSYFYYSGKGIFVFDVIIENGQHYIRANTLKILARFNKFKISDIVKQCSPKTATPSSPSKTPSHRVQ
;
A
#
# COMPACT_ATOMS: atom_id res chain seq x y z
N MET A 1 15.00 4.01 6.65
CA MET A 1 13.84 3.10 6.70
C MET A 1 13.28 2.96 5.29
N SER A 2 12.95 1.74 4.85
CA SER A 2 12.24 1.55 3.58
C SER A 2 10.80 2.01 3.76
N GLU A 3 10.37 3.01 3.01
CA GLU A 3 9.00 3.52 3.04
C GLU A 3 8.01 2.40 2.69
N ILE A 4 6.95 2.24 3.50
CA ILE A 4 5.84 1.32 3.27
C ILE A 4 4.64 2.11 2.73
N LEU A 5 3.90 1.52 1.80
CA LEU A 5 2.76 2.13 1.13
C LEU A 5 1.53 1.24 1.30
N LEU A 6 0.36 1.84 1.47
CA LEU A 6 -0.91 1.12 1.57
C LEU A 6 -1.17 0.34 0.28
N PHE A 7 -1.33 -0.99 0.40
CA PHE A 7 -1.45 -1.89 -0.73
C PHE A 7 -2.67 -1.56 -1.59
N ASP A 8 -3.84 -1.35 -0.99
CA ASP A 8 -5.08 -1.06 -1.72
C ASP A 8 -4.97 0.25 -2.53
N CYS A 9 -4.29 1.26 -1.99
CA CYS A 9 -4.05 2.51 -2.69
C CYS A 9 -3.12 2.31 -3.90
N VAL A 10 -2.03 1.56 -3.71
CA VAL A 10 -1.09 1.23 -4.80
C VAL A 10 -1.80 0.43 -5.89
N LEU A 11 -2.58 -0.58 -5.49
CA LEU A 11 -3.33 -1.45 -6.41
C LEU A 11 -4.26 -0.62 -7.28
N LYS A 12 -5.09 0.23 -6.65
CA LYS A 12 -6.01 1.12 -7.35
C LYS A 12 -5.28 2.06 -8.31
N TYR A 13 -4.21 2.70 -7.86
CA TYR A 13 -3.42 3.60 -8.72
C TYR A 13 -2.94 2.88 -9.98
N LEU A 14 -2.35 1.69 -9.84
CA LEU A 14 -1.83 0.93 -10.98
C LEU A 14 -2.92 0.45 -11.94
N GLN A 15 -4.13 0.18 -11.44
CA GLN A 15 -5.30 -0.14 -12.26
C GLN A 15 -5.80 1.11 -13.01
N ASP A 16 -5.90 2.25 -12.33
CA ASP A 16 -6.37 3.52 -12.91
C ASP A 16 -5.46 3.97 -14.07
N ILE A 17 -4.15 3.77 -13.96
CA ILE A 17 -3.18 4.07 -15.04
C ILE A 17 -2.93 2.90 -16.00
N LYS A 18 -3.74 1.83 -15.94
CA LYS A 18 -3.72 0.70 -16.86
C LYS A 18 -2.38 -0.04 -16.94
N ILE A 19 -1.70 -0.21 -15.82
CA ILE A 19 -0.53 -1.10 -15.71
C ILE A 19 -0.99 -2.54 -15.46
N ILE A 20 -1.93 -2.74 -14.53
CA ILE A 20 -2.50 -4.05 -14.19
C ILE A 20 -4.02 -4.04 -14.38
N GLY A 21 -4.61 -5.22 -14.54
CA GLY A 21 -6.06 -5.41 -14.53
C GLY A 21 -6.63 -5.58 -13.12
N GLU A 22 -7.95 -5.78 -13.06
CA GLU A 22 -8.67 -6.06 -11.82
C GLU A 22 -8.65 -7.55 -11.44
N GLU A 23 -8.38 -8.42 -12.41
CA GLU A 23 -8.36 -9.87 -12.21
C GLU A 23 -7.08 -10.34 -11.51
N ILE A 24 -7.28 -11.08 -10.42
CA ILE A 24 -6.21 -11.79 -9.72
C ILE A 24 -5.80 -12.99 -10.58
N ALA A 25 -4.51 -13.03 -10.95
CA ALA A 25 -3.94 -14.14 -11.71
C ALA A 25 -3.64 -15.34 -10.80
N SER A 26 -3.10 -15.08 -9.62
CA SER A 26 -2.82 -16.10 -8.59
C SER A 26 -2.60 -15.43 -7.24
N GLY A 27 -2.79 -16.18 -6.16
CA GLY A 27 -2.54 -15.70 -4.81
C GLY A 27 -2.25 -16.84 -3.85
N SER A 28 -1.32 -16.60 -2.93
CA SER A 28 -1.14 -17.47 -1.77
C SER A 28 -2.33 -17.33 -0.81
N ARG A 29 -2.79 -18.45 -0.27
CA ARG A 29 -3.92 -18.48 0.67
C ARG A 29 -3.46 -17.85 1.99
N LYS A 30 -4.07 -16.73 2.38
CA LYS A 30 -3.83 -16.06 3.66
C LYS A 30 -4.11 -17.03 4.81
N ASP A 31 -3.06 -17.53 5.47
CA ASP A 31 -3.17 -18.07 6.82
C ASP A 31 -3.28 -16.88 7.78
N GLU A 32 -4.21 -16.94 8.73
CA GLU A 32 -4.45 -15.91 9.75
C GLU A 32 -3.20 -15.59 10.60
N ARG A 33 -2.21 -16.50 10.63
CA ARG A 33 -0.93 -16.31 11.32
C ARG A 33 0.16 -15.67 10.47
N SER A 34 -0.05 -15.52 9.16
CA SER A 34 0.97 -15.02 8.26
C SER A 34 1.06 -13.50 8.29
N LEU A 35 2.27 -12.98 8.53
CA LEU A 35 2.56 -11.54 8.51
C LEU A 35 2.80 -10.98 7.10
N TRP A 36 2.72 -11.83 6.08
CA TRP A 36 2.89 -11.44 4.69
C TRP A 36 2.21 -12.46 3.77
N TYR A 37 1.90 -12.05 2.55
CA TYR A 37 1.40 -12.93 1.50
C TYR A 37 1.82 -12.41 0.13
N THR A 38 1.83 -13.28 -0.86
CA THR A 38 2.07 -12.93 -2.26
C THR A 38 0.76 -13.02 -3.05
N VAL A 39 0.49 -11.99 -3.87
CA VAL A 39 -0.65 -11.93 -4.79
C VAL A 39 -0.18 -11.39 -6.14
N SER A 40 -0.76 -11.89 -7.23
CA SER A 40 -0.44 -11.42 -8.58
C SER A 40 -1.69 -11.07 -9.36
N TYR A 41 -1.55 -10.08 -10.24
CA TYR A 41 -2.58 -9.60 -11.16
C TYR A 41 -2.08 -9.72 -12.59
N PHE A 42 -2.99 -9.88 -13.54
CA PHE A 42 -2.60 -9.80 -14.95
C PHE A 42 -2.20 -8.37 -15.32
N TYR A 43 -1.20 -8.22 -16.19
CA TYR A 43 -0.94 -6.92 -16.83
C TYR A 43 -2.17 -6.48 -17.64
N TYR A 44 -2.45 -5.18 -17.68
CA TYR A 44 -3.56 -4.64 -18.47
C TYR A 44 -3.42 -4.96 -19.97
N SER A 45 -2.19 -5.12 -20.45
CA SER A 45 -1.88 -5.55 -21.83
C SER A 45 -2.30 -7.00 -22.13
N GLY A 46 -2.69 -7.79 -21.13
CA GLY A 46 -2.96 -9.21 -21.22
C GLY A 46 -1.71 -10.10 -21.30
N LYS A 47 -0.51 -9.52 -21.24
CA LYS A 47 0.76 -10.25 -21.40
C LYS A 47 1.55 -10.31 -20.10
N GLY A 48 1.36 -11.41 -19.36
CA GLY A 48 2.12 -11.74 -18.14
C GLY A 48 1.42 -11.32 -16.86
N ILE A 49 2.16 -11.42 -15.76
CA ILE A 49 1.67 -11.15 -14.40
C ILE A 49 2.54 -10.10 -13.68
N PHE A 50 1.90 -9.32 -12.83
CA PHE A 50 2.51 -8.39 -11.89
C PHE A 50 2.37 -8.97 -10.49
N VAL A 51 3.49 -9.19 -9.80
CA VAL A 51 3.52 -9.85 -8.49
C VAL A 51 3.75 -8.82 -7.38
N PHE A 52 3.00 -8.95 -6.30
CA PHE A 52 3.10 -8.15 -5.10
C PHE A 52 3.41 -9.02 -3.89
N ASP A 53 4.44 -8.63 -3.14
CA ASP A 53 4.67 -9.13 -1.79
C ASP A 53 4.06 -8.13 -0.80
N VAL A 54 2.98 -8.55 -0.16
CA VAL A 54 2.17 -7.73 0.73
C VAL A 54 2.49 -8.10 2.17
N ILE A 55 2.77 -7.09 2.99
CA ILE A 55 3.06 -7.19 4.41
C ILE A 55 1.78 -6.84 5.18
N ILE A 56 1.46 -7.60 6.22
CA ILE A 56 0.33 -7.32 7.10
C ILE A 56 0.87 -6.75 8.41
N GLU A 57 0.44 -5.54 8.77
CA GLU A 57 0.82 -4.89 10.01
C GLU A 57 -0.42 -4.17 10.59
N ASN A 58 -0.75 -4.42 11.86
CA ASN A 58 -1.93 -3.87 12.54
C ASN A 58 -3.25 -4.04 11.76
N GLY A 59 -3.41 -5.18 11.07
CA GLY A 59 -4.59 -5.48 10.24
C GLY A 59 -4.64 -4.73 8.90
N GLN A 60 -3.65 -3.89 8.60
CA GLN A 60 -3.51 -3.19 7.33
C GLN A 60 -2.48 -3.88 6.42
N HIS A 61 -2.65 -3.68 5.13
CA HIS A 61 -1.90 -4.35 4.08
C HIS A 61 -0.97 -3.35 3.39
N TYR A 62 0.32 -3.66 3.31
CA TYR A 62 1.35 -2.74 2.83
C TYR A 62 2.29 -3.37 1.81
N ILE A 63 2.96 -2.53 1.04
CA ILE A 63 4.10 -2.92 0.19
C ILE A 63 5.28 -2.00 0.41
N ARG A 64 6.50 -2.53 0.30
CA ARG A 64 7.73 -1.72 0.36
C ARG A 64 7.87 -0.91 -0.93
N ALA A 65 8.09 0.40 -0.81
CA ALA A 65 8.30 1.29 -1.94
C ALA A 65 9.50 0.86 -2.83
N ASN A 66 10.53 0.23 -2.25
CA ASN A 66 11.66 -0.27 -3.03
C ASN A 66 11.27 -1.37 -4.02
N THR A 67 10.33 -2.25 -3.67
CA THR A 67 9.79 -3.26 -4.59
C THR A 67 9.11 -2.59 -5.78
N LEU A 68 8.31 -1.56 -5.52
CA LEU A 68 7.66 -0.78 -6.57
C LEU A 68 8.65 0.03 -7.41
N LYS A 69 9.78 0.52 -6.86
CA LYS A 69 10.80 1.26 -7.64
C LYS A 69 11.37 0.42 -8.78
N ILE A 70 11.60 -0.86 -8.53
CA ILE A 70 12.09 -1.79 -9.53
C ILE A 70 11.02 -1.94 -10.63
N LEU A 71 9.77 -2.18 -10.23
CA LEU A 71 8.65 -2.39 -11.15
C LEU A 71 8.29 -1.12 -11.95
N ALA A 72 8.47 0.06 -11.36
CA ALA A 72 8.27 1.37 -11.98
C ALA A 72 9.19 1.59 -13.16
N ARG A 73 10.45 1.13 -13.09
CA ARG A 73 11.41 1.25 -14.20
C ARG A 73 10.97 0.45 -15.42
N PHE A 74 10.45 -0.77 -15.21
CA PHE A 74 9.96 -1.62 -16.30
C PHE A 74 8.66 -1.11 -16.92
N ASN A 75 7.78 -0.56 -16.08
CA ASN A 75 6.43 -0.15 -16.47
C ASN A 75 6.28 1.35 -16.75
N LYS A 76 7.37 2.12 -16.66
CA LYS A 76 7.45 3.56 -16.95
C LYS A 76 6.44 4.43 -16.17
N PHE A 77 6.08 4.08 -14.94
CA PHE A 77 5.26 4.91 -14.06
C PHE A 77 6.11 5.67 -13.02
N LYS A 78 5.58 6.78 -12.49
CA LYS A 78 6.26 7.61 -11.50
C LYS A 78 5.93 7.16 -10.08
N ILE A 79 6.93 6.68 -9.35
CA ILE A 79 6.74 6.25 -7.96
C ILE A 79 6.47 7.41 -6.99
N SER A 80 6.95 8.61 -7.31
CA SER A 80 6.73 9.81 -6.50
C SER A 80 5.25 10.11 -6.28
N ASP A 81 4.43 9.81 -7.29
CA ASP A 81 3.00 10.12 -7.25
C ASP A 81 2.27 9.11 -6.37
N ILE A 82 2.68 7.83 -6.43
CA ILE A 82 2.20 6.77 -5.55
C ILE A 82 2.60 7.04 -4.10
N VAL A 83 3.85 7.43 -3.85
CA VAL A 83 4.33 7.75 -2.49
C VAL A 83 3.49 8.87 -1.87
N LYS A 84 3.26 9.96 -2.60
CA LYS A 84 2.44 11.08 -2.10
C LYS A 84 1.00 10.69 -1.75
N GLN A 85 0.41 9.74 -2.48
CA GLN A 85 -0.99 9.37 -2.33
C GLN A 85 -1.21 8.21 -1.36
N CYS A 86 -0.26 7.27 -1.31
CA CYS A 86 -0.43 5.97 -0.67
C CYS A 86 0.45 5.76 0.56
N SER A 87 1.30 6.72 0.93
CA SER A 87 2.00 6.66 2.21
C SER A 87 0.98 6.73 3.35
N PRO A 88 1.14 5.91 4.41
CA PRO A 88 0.27 5.97 5.56
C PRO A 88 0.33 7.38 6.15
N LYS A 89 -0.82 8.05 6.21
CA LYS A 89 -0.92 9.33 6.91
C LYS A 89 -0.70 9.02 8.38
N THR A 90 0.43 9.47 8.93
CA THR A 90 0.61 9.48 10.37
C THR A 90 -0.58 10.23 10.96
N ALA A 91 -1.39 9.52 11.74
CA ALA A 91 -2.42 10.16 12.54
C ALA A 91 -1.70 11.27 13.32
N THR A 92 -2.04 12.53 13.02
CA THR A 92 -1.56 13.65 13.81
C THR A 92 -1.94 13.34 15.26
N PRO A 93 -0.99 13.27 16.21
CA PRO A 93 -1.36 13.06 17.59
C PRO A 93 -2.32 14.20 17.96
N SER A 94 -3.57 13.84 18.22
CA SER A 94 -4.58 14.76 18.75
C SER A 94 -3.99 15.33 20.03
N SER A 95 -3.61 16.61 19.98
CA SER A 95 -3.14 17.33 21.17
C SER A 95 -4.17 17.17 22.28
N PRO A 96 -3.78 16.82 23.51
CA PRO A 96 -4.72 16.75 24.61
C PRO A 96 -5.33 18.13 24.81
N SER A 97 -6.65 18.21 24.66
CA SER A 97 -7.44 19.40 24.95
C SER A 97 -7.19 19.78 26.42
N LYS A 98 -6.60 20.95 26.66
CA LYS A 98 -6.42 21.49 28.02
C LYS A 98 -7.81 21.68 28.63
N THR A 99 -8.20 20.81 29.54
CA THR A 99 -9.33 21.05 30.45
C THR A 99 -8.95 22.22 31.37
N PRO A 100 -9.70 23.34 31.39
CA PRO A 100 -9.49 24.37 32.39
C PRO A 100 -10.00 23.83 33.74
N SER A 101 -9.06 23.61 34.67
CA SER A 101 -9.38 23.33 36.07
C SER A 101 -9.96 24.60 36.69
N HIS A 102 -11.29 24.63 36.85
CA HIS A 102 -11.96 25.68 37.61
C HIS A 102 -11.60 25.54 39.09
N ARG A 103 -10.81 26.50 39.59
CA ARG A 103 -10.55 26.70 41.01
C ARG A 103 -11.83 27.23 41.65
N VAL A 104 -12.50 26.39 42.43
CA VAL A 104 -13.59 26.79 43.32
C VAL A 104 -12.95 27.53 44.50
N GLN A 105 -13.36 28.78 44.70
CA GLN A 105 -13.14 29.53 45.95
C GLN A 105 -14.23 29.17 46.95
#